data_AF-A0A2P6QSP0-F1
#
_entry.id   AF-A0A2P6QSP0-F1
#
_cell.length_a   1.000
_cell.length_b   1.000
_cell.length_c   1.000
_cell.angle_alpha   90.00
_cell.angle_beta   90.00
_cell.angle_gamma   90.00
#
_symmetry.space_group_name_H-M   'P 1'
#
loop_
_entity.id
_entity.type
_entity.pdbx_description
1 polymer ?
#
loop_
_entity_poly.entity_id
_entity_poly.type
_entity_poly.pdbx_seq_one_letter_code
_entity_poly.pdbx_strand_id
1 'polypeptide(L)'
;MASANEQRSQFELLFSLCKQTDPDSLSLKLVHLLQFSPAQEARAMSAILLRRQLTRDDSYIWPRLSPTTQSSLKSILLSCIQREEVKSISKKLCDTISELASEILADNGWRELLPFMFRR
;
A
#
# COMPACT_ATOMS: atom_id res chain seq x y z
N MET A 1 -8.52 20.30 -21.55
CA MET A 1 -8.17 18.87 -21.44
C MET A 1 -6.65 18.64 -21.34
N ALA A 2 -5.81 19.36 -22.11
CA ALA A 2 -4.35 19.23 -22.04
C ALA A 2 -3.75 19.52 -20.64
N SER A 3 -4.22 20.57 -19.95
CA SER A 3 -3.69 20.98 -18.63
C SER A 3 -3.84 19.94 -17.52
N ALA A 4 -4.96 19.21 -17.47
CA ALA A 4 -5.18 18.17 -16.46
C ALA A 4 -4.31 16.92 -16.72
N ASN A 5 -4.06 16.61 -17.99
CA ASN A 5 -3.19 15.51 -18.37
C ASN A 5 -1.72 15.83 -18.08
N GLU A 6 -1.30 17.08 -18.33
CA GLU A 6 0.05 17.57 -17.99
C GLU A 6 0.30 17.52 -16.48
N GLN A 7 -0.68 17.96 -15.67
CA GLN A 7 -0.61 17.85 -14.21
C GLN A 7 -0.48 16.39 -13.75
N ARG A 8 -1.29 15.49 -14.31
CA ARG A 8 -1.20 14.06 -14.01
C ARG A 8 0.18 13.51 -14.33
N SER A 9 0.71 13.80 -15.51
CA SER A 9 2.06 13.37 -15.92
C SER A 9 3.13 13.90 -14.98
N GLN A 10 3.04 15.16 -14.52
CA GLN A 10 3.97 15.70 -13.52
C GLN A 10 3.91 14.95 -12.19
N PHE A 11 2.70 14.63 -11.69
CA PHE A 11 2.55 13.86 -10.46
C PHE A 11 3.08 12.43 -10.59
N GLU A 12 2.87 11.79 -11.73
CA GLU A 12 3.41 10.44 -12.02
C GLU A 12 4.95 10.45 -12.07
N LEU A 13 5.55 11.49 -12.65
CA LEU A 13 7.01 11.69 -12.65
C LEU A 13 7.56 11.91 -11.23
N LEU A 14 6.95 12.81 -10.46
CA LEU A 14 7.33 13.07 -9.06
C LEU A 14 7.20 11.79 -8.22
N PHE A 15 6.12 11.03 -8.41
CA PHE A 15 5.91 9.76 -7.74
C PHE A 15 7.00 8.75 -8.09
N SER A 16 7.33 8.62 -9.38
CA SER A 16 8.41 7.73 -9.84
C SER A 16 9.77 8.13 -9.28
N LEU A 17 10.03 9.44 -9.14
CA LEU A 17 11.25 9.97 -8.52
C LEU A 17 11.31 9.64 -7.04
N CYS A 18 10.24 9.91 -6.27
CA CYS A 18 10.17 9.56 -4.85
C CYS A 18 10.38 8.06 -4.61
N LYS A 19 9.79 7.21 -5.46
CA LYS A 19 9.97 5.77 -5.42
C LYS A 19 11.44 5.34 -5.58
N GLN A 20 12.24 6.10 -6.33
CA GLN A 20 13.66 5.80 -6.55
C GLN A 20 14.54 6.33 -5.42
N THR A 21 14.27 7.57 -4.97
CA THR A 21 15.10 8.28 -4.00
C THR A 21 14.82 7.88 -2.56
N ASP A 22 13.54 7.71 -2.19
CA ASP A 22 13.10 7.44 -0.82
C ASP A 22 11.80 6.59 -0.81
N PRO A 23 11.91 5.29 -1.12
CA PRO A 23 10.75 4.39 -1.18
C PRO A 23 10.08 4.18 0.19
N ASP A 24 10.81 4.33 1.29
CA ASP A 24 10.30 4.19 2.65
C ASP A 24 9.30 5.31 2.97
N SER A 25 9.73 6.56 2.82
CA SER A 25 8.87 7.73 3.07
C SER A 25 7.65 7.74 2.16
N LEU A 26 7.80 7.34 0.89
CA LEU A 26 6.67 7.22 -0.04
C LEU A 26 5.65 6.19 0.47
N SER A 27 6.11 4.99 0.84
CA SER A 27 5.23 3.91 1.29
C SER A 27 4.51 4.27 2.59
N LEU A 28 5.22 4.89 3.55
CA LEU A 28 4.65 5.35 4.81
C LEU A 28 3.60 6.45 4.60
N LYS A 29 3.85 7.42 3.71
CA LYS A 29 2.88 8.47 3.38
C LYS A 29 1.60 7.90 2.75
N LEU A 30 1.73 6.92 1.84
CA LEU A 30 0.57 6.27 1.23
C LEU A 30 -0.27 5.53 2.26
N VAL A 31 0.36 4.81 3.18
CA VAL A 31 -0.34 4.11 4.26
C VAL A 31 -0.95 5.09 5.27
N HIS A 32 -0.30 6.21 5.56
CA HIS A 32 -0.88 7.28 6.38
C HIS A 32 -2.14 7.87 5.73
N LEU A 33 -2.14 8.11 4.41
CA LEU A 33 -3.33 8.55 3.68
C LEU A 33 -4.46 7.50 3.75
N LEU A 34 -4.11 6.23 3.60
CA LEU A 34 -5.08 5.13 3.74
C LEU A 34 -5.72 5.11 5.14
N GLN A 35 -4.93 5.38 6.18
CA GLN A 35 -5.38 5.31 7.56
C GLN A 35 -6.13 6.56 8.03
N PHE A 36 -5.75 7.78 7.60
CA PHE A 36 -6.27 9.01 8.21
C PHE A 36 -7.01 9.93 7.24
N SER A 37 -6.97 9.67 5.93
CA SER A 37 -7.63 10.57 4.99
C SER A 37 -9.16 10.45 5.09
N PRO A 38 -9.89 11.58 5.27
CA PRO A 38 -11.35 11.57 5.20
C PRO A 38 -11.85 11.40 3.76
N ALA A 39 -11.01 11.65 2.76
CA ALA A 39 -11.37 11.55 1.35
C ALA A 39 -11.31 10.09 0.87
N GLN A 40 -12.47 9.54 0.48
CA GLN A 40 -12.59 8.18 -0.03
C GLN A 40 -11.71 7.94 -1.27
N GLU A 41 -11.65 8.90 -2.18
CA GLU A 41 -10.83 8.81 -3.40
C GLU A 41 -9.33 8.72 -3.09
N ALA A 42 -8.86 9.49 -2.09
CA ALA A 42 -7.48 9.44 -1.65
C ALA A 42 -7.14 8.06 -1.06
N ARG A 43 -7.99 7.53 -0.17
CA ARG A 43 -7.81 6.16 0.38
C ARG A 43 -7.81 5.10 -0.73
N ALA A 44 -8.75 5.19 -1.67
CA ALA A 44 -8.84 4.26 -2.79
C ALA A 44 -7.59 4.32 -3.69
N MET A 45 -7.08 5.53 -3.97
CA MET A 45 -5.86 5.72 -4.75
C MET A 45 -4.63 5.19 -4.01
N SER A 46 -4.50 5.48 -2.71
CA SER A 46 -3.42 4.97 -1.88
C SER A 46 -3.39 3.44 -1.84
N ALA A 47 -4.54 2.78 -1.69
CA ALA A 47 -4.63 1.32 -1.76
C ALA A 47 -4.13 0.76 -3.10
N ILE A 48 -4.53 1.39 -4.22
CA ILE A 48 -4.09 0.98 -5.56
C ILE A 48 -2.58 1.16 -5.74
N LEU A 49 -2.06 2.33 -5.36
CA LEU A 49 -0.64 2.66 -5.50
C LEU A 49 0.24 1.78 -4.58
N LEU A 50 -0.25 1.44 -3.39
CA LEU A 50 0.43 0.49 -2.52
C LEU A 50 0.49 -0.89 -3.15
N ARG A 51 -0.64 -1.42 -3.65
CA ARG A 51 -0.65 -2.74 -4.31
C ARG A 51 0.39 -2.82 -5.42
N ARG A 52 0.38 -1.86 -6.34
CA ARG A 52 1.31 -1.82 -7.49
C ARG A 52 2.79 -1.74 -7.10
N GLN A 53 3.11 -1.21 -5.92
CA GLN A 53 4.49 -1.08 -5.46
C GLN A 53 4.94 -2.26 -4.59
N LEU A 54 4.02 -2.87 -3.87
CA LEU A 54 4.32 -3.95 -2.93
C LEU A 54 4.16 -5.35 -3.57
N THR A 55 3.63 -5.46 -4.79
CA THR A 55 3.42 -6.73 -5.51
C THR A 55 4.20 -6.77 -6.83
N ARG A 56 4.26 -7.94 -7.49
CA ARG A 56 5.13 -8.25 -8.66
C ARG A 56 4.71 -7.54 -9.97
N ASP A 57 4.68 -6.22 -9.94
CA ASP A 57 4.77 -5.39 -11.14
C ASP A 57 6.23 -4.88 -11.31
N ASP A 58 6.52 -4.17 -12.40
CA ASP A 58 7.81 -3.49 -12.71
C ASP A 58 8.30 -2.51 -11.61
N SER A 59 7.55 -2.36 -10.53
CA SER A 59 7.78 -1.45 -9.41
C SER A 59 7.84 -2.14 -8.05
N TYR A 60 8.18 -3.43 -7.99
CA TYR A 60 8.32 -4.18 -6.74
C TYR A 60 9.42 -3.58 -5.84
N ILE A 61 9.02 -2.74 -4.87
CA ILE A 61 9.95 -2.06 -3.95
C ILE A 61 10.07 -2.75 -2.60
N TRP A 62 9.23 -3.75 -2.30
CA TRP A 62 9.17 -4.36 -0.96
C TRP A 62 10.53 -4.78 -0.39
N PRO A 63 11.43 -5.47 -1.13
CA PRO A 63 12.74 -5.89 -0.60
C PRO A 63 13.69 -4.72 -0.34
N ARG A 64 13.44 -3.55 -0.96
CA ARG A 64 14.24 -2.33 -0.78
C ARG A 64 13.80 -1.51 0.43
N LEU A 65 12.64 -1.81 1.00
CA LEU A 65 12.12 -1.10 2.16
C LEU A 65 12.87 -1.53 3.43
N SER A 66 13.04 -0.60 4.37
CA SER A 66 13.60 -0.93 5.67
C SER A 66 12.69 -1.90 6.45
N PRO A 67 13.25 -2.78 7.31
CA PRO A 67 12.45 -3.70 8.12
C PRO A 67 11.40 -3.00 9.01
N THR A 68 11.72 -1.80 9.48
CA THR A 68 10.82 -0.94 10.27
C THR A 68 9.63 -0.47 9.43
N THR A 69 9.89 -0.02 8.19
CA THR A 69 8.84 0.34 7.23
C THR A 69 7.98 -0.87 6.88
N GLN A 70 8.59 -2.00 6.52
CA GLN A 70 7.84 -3.24 6.22
C GLN A 70 6.90 -3.65 7.37
N SER A 71 7.38 -3.60 8.61
CA SER A 71 6.59 -3.94 9.80
C SER A 71 5.44 -2.96 10.03
N SER A 72 5.69 -1.66 9.80
CA SER A 72 4.67 -0.61 9.89
C SER A 72 3.59 -0.80 8.83
N LEU A 73 3.98 -1.08 7.58
CA LEU A 73 3.05 -1.34 6.48
C LEU A 73 2.13 -2.51 6.80
N LYS A 74 2.67 -3.66 7.25
CA LYS A 74 1.87 -4.83 7.65
C LYS A 74 0.84 -4.47 8.71
N SER A 75 1.29 -3.83 9.79
CA SER A 75 0.45 -3.48 10.93
C SER A 75 -0.70 -2.54 10.54
N ILE A 76 -0.39 -1.52 9.74
CA ILE A 76 -1.39 -0.53 9.35
C ILE A 76 -2.34 -1.11 8.29
N LEU A 77 -1.87 -1.92 7.34
CA LEU A 77 -2.75 -2.61 6.38
C LEU A 77 -3.80 -3.46 7.09
N LEU A 78 -3.40 -4.23 8.11
CA LEU A 78 -4.31 -5.04 8.94
C LEU A 78 -5.27 -4.17 9.78
N SER A 79 -4.83 -2.98 10.23
CA SER A 79 -5.72 -2.03 10.92
C SER A 79 -6.73 -1.37 9.98
N CYS A 80 -6.30 -1.00 8.77
CA CYS A 80 -7.13 -0.34 7.76
C CYS A 80 -8.26 -1.26 7.31
N ILE A 81 -8.00 -2.54 7.04
CA ILE A 81 -9.03 -3.51 6.62
C ILE A 81 -10.13 -3.70 7.70
N GLN A 82 -9.81 -3.57 8.99
CA GLN A 82 -10.81 -3.68 10.08
C GLN A 82 -11.71 -2.45 10.20
N ARG A 83 -11.15 -1.27 9.90
CA ARG A 83 -11.84 0.01 10.06
C ARG A 83 -12.53 0.50 8.79
N GLU A 84 -12.15 -0.01 7.63
CA GLU A 84 -12.66 0.46 6.35
C GLU A 84 -14.12 0.04 6.15
N GLU A 85 -15.03 1.01 6.18
CA GLU A 85 -16.46 0.81 5.98
C GLU A 85 -16.81 0.64 4.49
N VAL A 86 -16.00 1.20 3.60
CA VAL A 86 -16.26 1.16 2.16
C VAL A 86 -15.83 -0.19 1.59
N LYS A 87 -16.81 -1.05 1.29
CA LYS A 87 -16.59 -2.41 0.75
C LYS A 87 -15.64 -2.47 -0.45
N SER A 88 -15.69 -1.50 -1.36
CA SER A 88 -14.82 -1.46 -2.53
C SER A 88 -13.34 -1.19 -2.19
N ILE A 89 -13.07 -0.40 -1.14
CA ILE A 89 -11.72 -0.16 -0.63
C ILE A 89 -11.25 -1.35 0.20
N SER A 90 -12.11 -1.87 1.08
CA SER A 90 -11.83 -3.07 1.87
C SER A 90 -11.42 -4.24 0.95
N LYS A 91 -12.13 -4.47 -0.16
CA LYS A 91 -11.75 -5.48 -1.16
C LYS A 91 -10.34 -5.25 -1.74
N LYS A 92 -10.02 -4.01 -2.14
CA LYS A 92 -8.68 -3.67 -2.66
C LYS A 92 -7.59 -3.92 -1.62
N LEU A 93 -7.88 -3.65 -0.35
CA LEU A 93 -6.96 -3.94 0.76
C LEU A 93 -6.78 -5.43 0.99
N CYS A 94 -7.86 -6.22 0.97
CA CYS A 94 -7.78 -7.68 1.01
C CYS A 94 -6.90 -8.22 -0.13
N ASP A 95 -7.13 -7.75 -1.36
CA ASP A 95 -6.36 -8.17 -2.54
C ASP A 95 -4.87 -7.84 -2.34
N THR A 96 -4.58 -6.63 -1.87
CA THR A 96 -3.20 -6.17 -1.60
C THR A 96 -2.51 -6.99 -0.50
N ILE A 97 -3.21 -7.26 0.60
CA ILE A 97 -2.70 -8.08 1.71
C ILE A 97 -2.46 -9.51 1.24
N SER A 98 -3.39 -10.09 0.49
CA SER A 98 -3.28 -11.47 0.00
C SER A 98 -2.12 -11.65 -0.96
N GLU A 99 -1.96 -10.71 -1.89
CA GLU A 99 -0.89 -10.72 -2.88
C GLU A 99 0.47 -10.49 -2.21
N LEU A 100 0.60 -9.47 -1.34
CA LEU A 100 1.82 -9.26 -0.55
C LEU A 100 2.15 -10.45 0.34
N ALA A 101 1.15 -11.07 0.98
CA ALA A 101 1.34 -12.26 1.78
C ALA A 101 1.90 -13.41 0.95
N SER A 102 1.35 -13.66 -0.26
CA SER A 102 1.88 -14.72 -1.12
C SER A 102 3.37 -14.54 -1.47
N GLU A 103 3.85 -13.29 -1.53
CA GLU A 103 5.27 -12.99 -1.79
C GLU A 103 6.16 -13.22 -0.57
N ILE A 104 5.68 -12.93 0.65
CA ILE A 104 6.54 -12.93 1.86
C ILE A 104 6.27 -14.10 2.81
N LEU A 105 5.25 -14.92 2.55
CA LEU A 105 4.88 -16.06 3.38
C LEU A 105 5.92 -17.19 3.32
N ALA A 106 6.64 -17.34 2.20
CA ALA A 106 7.64 -18.39 2.03
C ALA A 106 8.73 -18.37 3.13
N ASP A 107 9.08 -17.19 3.64
CA ASP A 107 10.11 -17.00 4.67
C ASP A 107 9.54 -16.71 6.07
N ASN A 108 8.26 -17.07 6.33
CA ASN A 108 7.56 -16.72 7.57
C ASN A 108 7.53 -15.19 7.83
N GLY A 109 7.50 -14.41 6.74
CA GLY A 109 7.64 -12.96 6.75
C GLY A 109 6.41 -12.22 7.28
N TRP A 110 5.27 -12.87 7.52
CA TRP A 110 4.05 -12.21 8.01
C TRP A 110 3.29 -13.05 9.04
N ARG A 111 3.89 -13.20 10.23
CA ARG A 111 3.35 -14.03 11.31
C ARG A 111 2.01 -13.53 11.85
N GLU A 112 1.78 -12.22 11.79
CA GLU A 112 0.58 -11.57 12.33
C GLU A 112 -0.67 -11.82 11.48
N LEU A 113 -0.51 -12.22 10.21
CA LEU A 113 -1.62 -12.43 9.28
C LEU A 113 -2.51 -13.62 9.68
N LEU A 114 -1.91 -14.74 10.07
CA LEU A 114 -2.67 -15.93 10.48
C LEU A 114 -3.54 -15.65 11.72
N PRO A 115 -3.00 -15.14 12.85
CA PRO A 115 -3.81 -14.74 13.99
C PRO A 115 -4.87 -13.67 13.68
N PHE A 116 -4.64 -12.84 12.66
CA PHE A 116 -5.62 -11.87 12.19
C PHE A 116 -6.80 -12.55 11.48
N MET A 117 -6.55 -13.52 10.60
CA MET A 117 -7.61 -14.25 9.88
C MET A 117 -8.52 -15.06 10.82
N PHE A 118 -7.96 -15.63 11.90
CA PHE A 118 -8.71 -16.40 12.89
C PHE A 118 -9.37 -15.54 13.97
N ARG A 119 -9.16 -14.22 13.98
CA ARG A 119 -9.77 -13.27 14.93
C ARG A 119 -11.15 -12.73 14.48
N ARG A 120 -11.79 -13.42 13.54
CA ARG A 120 -13.12 -13.06 13.03
C ARG A 120 -14.24 -13.56 13.92
#